data_AF-W2N397-F1
#
_entry.id   AF-W2N397-F1
#
_cell.length_a   1.000
_cell.length_b   1.000
_cell.length_c   1.000
_cell.angle_alpha   90.00
_cell.angle_beta   90.00
_cell.angle_gamma   90.00
#
_symmetry.space_group_name_H-M   'P 1'
#
loop_
_entity.id
_entity.type
_entity.pdbx_description
1 polymer ?
#
loop_
_entity_poly.entity_id
_entity_poly.type
_entity_poly.pdbx_seq_one_letter_code
_entity_poly.pdbx_strand_id
1 'polypeptide(L)' 'VLESVGFTSVLAEDRTEQFVEVLKDELTRTLAQKEQFVAETSESDFKYIVDGWEAKIVRCGEGDQKWGLFYGKKE' A
#
# COMPACT_ATOMS: atom_id res chain seq x y z
N VAL A 1 -0.57 4.47 -22.29
CA VAL A 1 0.21 5.68 -21.90
C VAL A 1 1.72 5.46 -22.02
N LEU A 2 2.30 4.41 -21.42
CA LEU A 2 3.75 4.18 -21.52
C LEU A 2 4.21 3.88 -22.95
N GLU A 3 3.51 3.00 -23.66
CA GLU A 3 3.82 2.69 -25.07
C GLU A 3 3.67 3.93 -25.97
N SER A 4 2.66 4.77 -25.70
CA SER A 4 2.40 5.98 -26.50
C SER A 4 3.48 7.07 -26.34
N VAL A 5 4.37 6.95 -25.36
CA VAL A 5 5.51 7.87 -25.17
C VAL A 5 6.86 7.21 -25.47
N GLY A 6 6.86 6.08 -26.17
CA GLY A 6 8.07 5.44 -26.70
C GLY A 6 8.76 4.43 -25.78
N PHE A 7 8.14 4.04 -24.67
CA PHE A 7 8.62 2.88 -23.91
C PHE A 7 8.26 1.58 -24.64
N THR A 8 9.22 0.66 -24.72
CA THR A 8 9.01 -0.70 -25.23
C THR A 8 9.09 -1.71 -24.09
N SER A 9 8.73 -2.97 -24.35
CA SER A 9 8.68 -4.03 -23.32
C SER A 9 7.84 -3.63 -22.09
N VAL A 10 6.71 -2.97 -22.31
CA VAL A 10 5.85 -2.48 -21.23
C VAL A 10 5.16 -3.64 -20.52
N LEU A 11 5.24 -3.68 -19.20
CA LEU A 11 4.49 -4.59 -18.33
C LEU A 11 3.65 -3.77 -17.36
N ALA A 12 2.42 -4.22 -17.13
CA ALA A 12 1.50 -3.64 -16.14
C ALA A 12 0.89 -4.79 -15.34
N GLU A 13 1.19 -4.84 -14.05
CA GLU A 13 0.71 -5.87 -13.14
C GLU A 13 -0.17 -5.26 -12.05
N ASP A 14 -1.33 -5.87 -11.78
CA ASP A 14 -2.09 -5.62 -10.56
C ASP A 14 -1.44 -6.42 -9.42
N ARG A 15 -0.81 -5.72 -8.48
CA ARG A 15 -0.19 -6.27 -7.28
C ARG A 15 -0.97 -5.95 -6.00
N THR A 16 -2.28 -5.70 -6.14
CA THR A 16 -3.13 -5.34 -5.00
C THR A 16 -3.17 -6.43 -3.93
N GLU A 17 -3.12 -7.71 -4.30
CA GLU A 17 -3.06 -8.81 -3.32
C GLU A 17 -1.80 -8.70 -2.44
N GLN A 18 -0.64 -8.53 -3.08
CA GLN A 18 0.63 -8.29 -2.37
C GLN A 18 0.54 -7.04 -1.47
N PHE A 19 -0.08 -5.97 -1.95
CA PHE A 19 -0.26 -4.75 -1.16
C PHE A 19 -1.07 -5.02 0.11
N VAL A 20 -2.18 -5.76 -0.01
CA VAL A 20 -3.07 -6.08 1.10
C VAL A 20 -2.35 -6.94 2.14
N GLU A 21 -1.51 -7.89 1.71
CA GLU A 21 -0.68 -8.69 2.63
C GLU A 21 0.28 -7.80 3.42
N VAL A 22 1.01 -6.89 2.76
CA VAL A 22 1.91 -5.94 3.42
C VAL A 22 1.16 -5.09 4.44
N LEU A 23 -0.02 -4.56 4.08
CA LEU A 23 -0.84 -3.75 4.98
C LEU A 23 -1.28 -4.53 6.23
N LYS A 24 -1.68 -5.79 6.07
CA LYS A 24 -2.08 -6.65 7.20
C LYS A 24 -0.91 -6.94 8.12
N ASP A 25 0.26 -7.21 7.56
CA ASP A 25 1.48 -7.47 8.31
C ASP A 25 1.98 -6.22 9.06
N GLU A 26 1.95 -5.05 8.40
CA GLU A 26 2.26 -3.76 9.01
C GLU A 26 1.30 -3.44 10.15
N LEU A 27 0.00 -3.56 9.91
CA LEU A 27 -1.03 -3.34 10.93
C LEU A 27 -0.82 -4.26 12.14
N THR A 28 -0.57 -5.55 11.91
CA THR A 28 -0.31 -6.53 12.98
C THR A 28 0.91 -6.12 13.82
N ARG A 29 2.02 -5.74 13.17
CA ARG A 29 3.24 -5.32 13.89
C ARG A 29 3.03 -4.03 14.68
N THR A 30 2.36 -3.04 14.08
CA THR A 30 2.10 -1.75 14.73
C THR A 30 1.17 -1.91 15.93
N LEU A 31 0.09 -2.70 15.81
CA LEU A 31 -0.80 -2.99 16.93
C LEU A 31 -0.07 -3.68 18.08
N ALA A 32 0.85 -4.61 17.79
CA ALA A 32 1.64 -5.30 18.80
C ALA A 32 2.69 -4.42 19.49
N GLN A 33 3.02 -3.25 18.93
CA GLN A 33 4.04 -2.32 19.42
C GLN A 33 3.45 -0.95 19.76
N LYS A 34 2.16 -0.90 20.13
CA LYS A 34 1.43 0.35 20.36
C LYS A 34 2.17 1.28 21.33
N GLU A 35 2.59 0.78 22.48
CA GLU A 35 3.19 1.60 23.53
C GLU A 35 4.48 2.27 23.05
N GLN A 36 5.32 1.53 22.34
CA GLN A 36 6.55 2.07 21.75
C GLN A 36 6.23 3.11 20.68
N PHE A 37 5.30 2.80 19.76
CA PHE A 37 4.90 3.71 18.70
C PHE A 37 4.38 5.04 19.27
N VAL A 38 3.48 4.98 20.26
CA VAL A 38 2.90 6.17 20.91
C VAL A 38 3.95 6.97 21.67
N ALA A 39 4.92 6.31 22.31
CA ALA A 39 6.02 6.98 23.01
C ALA A 39 6.93 7.78 22.06
N GLU A 40 7.12 7.29 20.82
CA GLU A 40 7.93 7.95 19.78
C GLU A 40 7.12 8.96 18.94
N THR A 41 5.78 8.89 18.98
CA THR A 41 4.88 9.70 18.16
C THR A 41 3.74 10.30 19.01
N SER A 42 2.50 9.81 18.88
CA SER A 42 1.34 10.18 19.69
C SER A 42 0.22 9.13 19.55
N GLU A 43 -0.75 9.15 20.47
CA GLU A 43 -1.99 8.35 20.35
C GLU A 43 -2.78 8.71 19.08
N SER A 44 -2.78 9.99 18.68
CA SER A 44 -3.45 10.45 17.46
C SER A 44 -2.80 9.89 16.20
N ASP A 45 -1.47 9.84 16.16
CA ASP A 45 -0.74 9.28 15.01
C ASP A 45 -0.96 7.77 14.91
N PHE A 46 -0.96 7.08 16.06
CA PHE A 46 -1.26 5.65 16.13
C PHE A 46 -2.67 5.36 15.59
N LYS A 47 -3.66 6.13 16.05
CA LYS A 47 -5.03 5.98 15.53
C LYS A 47 -5.11 6.29 14.04
N TYR A 48 -4.46 7.35 13.59
CA TYR A 48 -4.49 7.76 12.18
C TYR A 48 -3.89 6.68 11.25
N ILE A 49 -2.77 6.07 11.63
CA ILE A 49 -2.14 5.03 10.80
C ILE A 49 -2.95 3.74 10.78
N VAL A 50 -3.50 3.32 11.94
CA VAL A 50 -4.36 2.13 12.06
C VAL A 50 -5.62 2.29 11.21
N ASP A 51 -6.39 3.36 11.44
CA ASP A 51 -7.62 3.64 10.69
C ASP A 51 -7.33 3.75 9.19
N GLY A 52 -6.20 4.39 8.83
CA GLY A 52 -5.79 4.59 7.44
C GLY A 52 -5.46 3.27 6.72
N TRP A 53 -4.81 2.32 7.38
CA TRP A 53 -4.52 1.01 6.82
C TRP A 53 -5.76 0.13 6.73
N GLU A 54 -6.61 0.12 7.75
CA GLU A 54 -7.89 -0.61 7.72
C GLU A 54 -8.77 -0.14 6.54
N ALA A 55 -8.90 1.19 6.37
CA ALA A 55 -9.64 1.76 5.24
C ALA A 55 -9.01 1.44 3.88
N LYS A 56 -7.68 1.31 3.78
CA LYS A 56 -7.02 0.86 2.53
C LYS A 56 -7.33 -0.60 2.23
N ILE A 57 -7.34 -1.48 3.24
CA ILE A 57 -7.67 -2.90 3.07
C ILE A 57 -9.10 -3.05 2.52
N VAL A 58 -10.07 -2.31 3.08
CA VAL A 58 -11.46 -2.30 2.59
C VAL A 58 -11.52 -1.82 1.13
N ARG A 59 -10.96 -0.65 0.83
CA ARG A 59 -10.95 -0.11 -0.55
C ARG A 59 -10.26 -1.03 -1.55
N CYS A 60 -9.22 -1.75 -1.15
CA CYS A 60 -8.57 -2.74 -2.01
C CYS A 60 -9.48 -3.95 -2.27
N GLY A 61 -10.22 -4.41 -1.25
CA GLY A 61 -11.20 -5.50 -1.37
C GLY A 61 -12.42 -5.13 -2.22
N GLU A 62 -12.84 -3.87 -2.19
CA GLU A 62 -13.94 -3.33 -3.01
C GLU A 62 -13.49 -2.97 -4.44
N GLY A 63 -12.18 -2.90 -4.68
CA GLY A 63 -11.60 -2.55 -5.99
C GLY A 63 -11.42 -1.04 -6.21
N ASP A 64 -11.81 -0.21 -5.25
CA ASP A 64 -11.68 1.26 -5.27
C ASP A 64 -10.22 1.74 -5.22
N GLN A 65 -9.34 0.91 -4.66
CA GLN A 65 -7.90 1.19 -4.61
C GLN A 65 -7.11 -0.03 -5.12
N LYS A 66 -6.09 0.24 -5.96
CA LYS A 66 -5.23 -0.78 -6.57
C LYS A 66 -3.76 -0.43 -6.42
N TRP A 67 -2.90 -1.43 -6.40
CA TRP A 67 -1.45 -1.24 -6.49
C TRP A 67 -0.93 -1.76 -7.83
N GLY A 68 -0.62 -0.83 -8.74
CA GLY A 68 -0.07 -1.16 -10.05
C GLY A 68 1.45 -1.14 -10.05
N LEU A 69 2.08 -2.21 -10.55
CA LEU A 69 3.48 -2.20 -10.96
C LEU A 69 3.55 -1.96 -12.46
N PHE A 70 4.29 -0.94 -12.87
CA PHE A 70 4.52 -0.64 -14.27
C PHE A 70 6.01 -0.66 -14.58
N TYR A 71 6.38 -1.39 -15.62
CA TYR A 71 7.74 -1.49 -16.13
C TYR A 71 7.76 -1.12 -17.61
N GLY A 72 8.86 -0.52 -18.06
CA GLY A 72 9.11 -0.23 -19.48
C GLY A 72 10.58 0.05 -19.73
N LYS A 73 11.05 -0.21 -20.95
CA LYS A 73 12.41 0.07 -21.41
C LYS A 73 12.41 1.25 -22.36
N LYS A 74 13.39 2.13 -22.21
CA LYS A 74 13.68 3.16 -23.20
C LYS A 74 14.61 2.56 -24.26
N GLU A 75 14.27 2.74 -25.52
CA GLU A 75 15.18 2.48 -26.65
C GLU A 75 16.22 3.59 -26.83
#